data_AF-A0A960SJ97-F1
#
_entry.id   AF-A0A960SJ97-F1
#
_cell.length_a   1.000
_cell.length_b   1.000
_cell.length_c   1.000
_cell.angle_alpha   90.00
_cell.angle_beta   90.00
_cell.angle_gamma   90.00
#
_symmetry.space_group_name_H-M   'P 1'
#
loop_
_entity.id
_entity.type
_entity.pdbx_description
1 polymer ?
#
loop_
_entity_poly.entity_id
_entity_poly.type
_entity_poly.pdbx_seq_one_letter_code
_entity_poly.pdbx_strand_id
1 'polypeptide(L)'
;RWAQEDSEKLRVYPLGKADRTYFRGPNLEPDDFLESIPQELLNENTIPWGHSEGFHDAFARLHRSFETDVRAYQAGNYRPTDGSRYATAEDGLAGMRFVEKAVTSSKNGQSWELL
;
A
#
# COMPACT_ATOMS: atom_id res chain seq x y z
N ARG A 1 11.49 -6.00 1.52
CA ARG A 1 11.75 -5.60 0.13
C ARG A 1 10.59 -6.05 -0.74
N TRP A 2 9.97 -5.09 -1.40
CA TRP A 2 8.96 -5.29 -2.44
C TRP A 2 9.48 -4.65 -3.75
N ALA A 3 9.02 -5.13 -4.89
CA ALA A 3 9.32 -4.55 -6.20
C ALA A 3 8.11 -4.69 -7.12
N GLN A 4 7.80 -3.66 -7.91
CA GLN A 4 6.62 -3.65 -8.78
C GLN A 4 6.66 -4.73 -9.86
N GLU A 5 7.82 -4.96 -10.47
CA GLU A 5 8.02 -6.01 -11.49
C GLU A 5 7.82 -7.43 -10.93
N ASP A 6 7.87 -7.56 -9.60
CA ASP A 6 7.67 -8.80 -8.87
C ASP A 6 6.53 -8.65 -7.84
N SER A 7 5.42 -8.03 -8.24
CA SER A 7 4.35 -7.61 -7.34
C SER A 7 3.73 -8.73 -6.49
N GLU A 8 3.92 -10.00 -6.90
CA GLU A 8 3.48 -11.20 -6.20
C GLU A 8 4.34 -11.57 -4.99
N LYS A 9 5.55 -11.01 -4.83
CA LYS A 9 6.50 -11.43 -3.79
C LYS A 9 6.86 -10.30 -2.82
N LEU A 10 6.93 -10.65 -1.54
CA LEU A 10 7.44 -9.79 -0.48
C LEU A 10 8.56 -10.51 0.27
N ARG A 11 9.75 -9.92 0.28
CA ARG A 11 10.87 -10.45 1.08
C ARG A 11 10.98 -9.69 2.40
N VAL A 12 11.03 -10.40 3.50
CA VAL A 12 11.16 -9.84 4.86
C VAL A 12 12.48 -10.31 5.46
N TYR A 13 13.11 -9.43 6.22
CA TYR A 13 14.43 -9.65 6.84
C TYR A 13 14.30 -9.45 8.36
N PRO A 14 13.68 -10.38 9.10
CA PRO A 14 13.49 -10.20 10.53
C PRO A 14 14.84 -10.29 11.25
N LEU A 15 15.07 -9.38 12.19
CA LEU A 15 16.34 -9.31 12.93
C LEU A 15 16.59 -10.61 13.70
N GLY A 16 17.76 -11.22 13.49
CA GLY A 16 18.17 -12.44 14.18
C GLY A 16 17.43 -13.72 13.75
N LYS A 17 16.62 -13.67 12.69
CA LYS A 17 15.94 -14.84 12.10
C LYS A 17 16.37 -15.01 10.64
N ALA A 18 16.05 -16.17 10.06
CA ALA A 18 16.27 -16.38 8.64
C ALA A 18 15.40 -15.44 7.80
N ASP A 19 15.95 -14.97 6.68
CA ASP A 19 15.20 -14.25 5.65
C ASP A 19 13.99 -15.08 5.19
N ARG A 20 12.87 -14.41 4.93
CA ARG A 20 11.64 -15.05 4.44
C ARG A 20 11.16 -14.40 3.17
N THR A 21 10.65 -15.20 2.24
CA THR A 21 9.99 -14.71 1.02
C THR A 21 8.58 -15.23 1.01
N TYR A 22 7.62 -14.31 0.99
CA TYR A 22 6.20 -14.61 0.87
C TYR A 22 5.78 -14.37 -0.57
N PHE A 23 5.00 -15.30 -1.12
CA PHE A 23 4.27 -15.11 -2.36
C PHE A 23 2.80 -14.88 -2.00
N ARG A 24 2.14 -13.97 -2.71
CA ARG A 24 0.71 -13.73 -2.54
C ARG A 24 -0.06 -15.05 -2.65
N GLY A 25 -0.95 -15.30 -1.70
CA GLY A 25 -1.75 -16.54 -1.68
C GLY A 25 -2.70 -16.58 -0.48
N PRO A 26 -3.82 -17.31 -0.61
CA PRO A 26 -4.87 -17.33 0.42
C PRO A 26 -4.52 -18.17 1.66
N ASN A 27 -3.54 -19.07 1.56
CA ASN A 27 -3.21 -20.06 2.59
C ASN A 27 -1.75 -19.91 3.03
N LEU A 28 -1.35 -18.71 3.42
CA LEU A 28 -0.04 -18.50 4.01
C LEU A 28 -0.02 -19.06 5.44
N GLU A 29 0.94 -19.94 5.71
CA GLU A 29 1.17 -20.45 7.06
C GLU A 29 1.49 -19.29 8.01
N PRO A 30 0.73 -19.11 9.11
CA PRO A 30 0.95 -18.01 10.03
C PRO A 30 2.36 -18.04 10.63
N ASP A 31 2.95 -16.85 10.80
CA ASP A 31 4.18 -16.65 11.53
C ASP A 31 4.18 -15.27 12.21
N ASP A 32 5.25 -14.96 12.95
CA ASP A 32 5.38 -13.71 13.70
C ASP A 32 5.26 -12.44 12.86
N PHE A 33 5.53 -12.51 11.54
CA PHE A 33 5.34 -11.39 10.64
C PHE A 33 3.90 -11.34 10.12
N LEU A 34 3.37 -12.46 9.61
CA LEU A 34 2.03 -12.50 9.04
C LEU A 34 0.92 -12.24 10.08
N GLU A 35 1.10 -12.68 11.33
CA GLU A 35 0.20 -12.39 12.44
C GLU A 35 0.16 -10.88 12.79
N SER A 36 1.18 -10.12 12.40
CA SER A 36 1.20 -8.65 12.59
C SER A 36 0.45 -7.87 11.51
N ILE A 37 0.05 -8.52 10.42
CA ILE A 37 -0.62 -7.88 9.29
C ILE A 37 -2.14 -7.92 9.50
N PRO A 38 -2.88 -6.83 9.21
CA PRO A 38 -4.33 -6.85 9.20
C PRO A 38 -4.88 -7.97 8.30
N GLN A 39 -5.73 -8.84 8.86
CA GLN A 39 -6.28 -10.01 8.15
C GLN A 39 -7.04 -9.63 6.87
N GLU A 40 -7.66 -8.45 6.85
CA GLU A 40 -8.35 -7.92 5.67
C GLU A 40 -7.43 -7.82 4.44
N LEU A 41 -6.15 -7.49 4.63
CA LEU A 41 -5.19 -7.40 3.52
C LEU A 41 -4.83 -8.77 2.94
N LEU A 42 -4.86 -9.83 3.77
CA LEU A 42 -4.59 -11.20 3.33
C LEU A 42 -5.79 -11.80 2.58
N ASN A 43 -6.99 -11.27 2.81
CA ASN A 43 -8.23 -11.73 2.20
C ASN A 43 -8.55 -11.05 0.86
N GLU A 44 -7.64 -10.23 0.36
CA GLU A 44 -7.87 -9.40 -0.82
C GLU A 44 -7.66 -10.14 -2.15
N ASN A 45 -7.10 -11.36 -2.13
CA ASN A 45 -6.87 -12.18 -3.31
C ASN A 45 -8.16 -12.46 -4.09
N THR A 46 -8.12 -12.21 -5.39
CA THR A 46 -9.26 -12.35 -6.31
C THR A 46 -9.13 -13.54 -7.25
N ILE A 47 -7.92 -14.09 -7.41
CA ILE A 47 -7.65 -15.26 -8.26
C ILE A 47 -6.88 -16.35 -7.51
N PRO A 48 -6.96 -17.62 -7.96
CA PRO A 48 -6.29 -18.74 -7.29
C PRO A 48 -4.77 -18.63 -7.31
N TRP A 49 -4.14 -19.30 -6.35
CA TRP A 49 -2.69 -19.51 -6.30
C TRP A 49 -2.10 -19.90 -7.67
N GLY A 50 -0.95 -19.33 -8.01
CA GLY A 50 -0.23 -19.59 -9.25
C GLY A 50 -0.66 -18.74 -10.44
N HIS A 51 -1.73 -17.93 -10.29
CA HIS A 51 -2.08 -16.87 -11.24
C HIS A 51 -1.66 -15.54 -10.67
N SER A 52 -0.97 -14.73 -11.49
CA SER A 52 -0.44 -13.44 -11.05
C SER A 52 -1.52 -12.37 -11.05
N GLU A 53 -1.57 -11.61 -9.96
CA GLU A 53 -2.22 -10.32 -9.92
C GLU A 53 -1.17 -9.22 -9.99
N GLY A 54 -1.44 -8.18 -10.77
CA GLY A 54 -0.48 -7.14 -11.06
C GLY A 54 -1.02 -5.74 -10.78
N PHE A 55 -0.54 -4.82 -11.59
CA PHE A 55 -0.89 -3.41 -11.51
C PHE A 55 -2.40 -3.18 -11.65
N HIS A 56 -3.06 -3.83 -12.61
CA HIS A 56 -4.50 -3.65 -12.84
C HIS A 56 -5.34 -4.13 -11.65
N ASP A 57 -4.98 -5.27 -11.05
CA ASP A 57 -5.66 -5.82 -9.88
C ASP A 57 -5.48 -4.91 -8.65
N ALA A 58 -4.27 -4.39 -8.44
CA ALA A 58 -4.00 -3.40 -7.41
C ALA A 58 -4.84 -2.12 -7.62
N PHE A 59 -4.92 -1.62 -8.85
CA PHE A 59 -5.69 -0.41 -9.16
C PHE A 59 -7.20 -0.63 -8.97
N ALA A 60 -7.71 -1.81 -9.32
CA ALA A 60 -9.10 -2.20 -9.09
C ALA A 60 -9.44 -2.19 -7.59
N ARG A 61 -8.53 -2.67 -6.73
CA ARG A 61 -8.69 -2.62 -5.26
C ARG A 61 -8.79 -1.21 -4.71
N LEU A 62 -7.92 -0.31 -5.19
CA LEU A 62 -7.96 1.11 -4.80
C LEU A 62 -9.31 1.74 -5.16
N HIS A 63 -9.80 1.48 -6.38
CA HIS A 63 -11.07 2.02 -6.85
C HIS A 63 -12.25 1.44 -6.10
N ARG A 64 -12.27 0.13 -5.84
CA ARG A 64 -13.35 -0.52 -5.08
C ARG A 64 -13.43 0.02 -3.65
N SER A 65 -12.28 0.25 -3.02
CA SER A 65 -12.21 0.81 -1.67
C SER A 65 -12.70 2.26 -1.64
N PHE A 66 -12.29 3.07 -2.62
CA PHE A 66 -12.78 4.45 -2.76
C PHE A 66 -14.29 4.51 -3.02
N GLU A 67 -14.79 3.65 -3.90
CA GLU A 67 -16.21 3.59 -4.26
C GLU A 67 -17.11 3.24 -3.07
N THR A 68 -16.64 2.35 -2.19
CA THR A 68 -17.31 2.01 -0.93
C THR A 68 -17.57 3.26 -0.08
N ASP A 69 -16.55 4.12 0.04
CA ASP A 69 -16.64 5.36 0.81
C ASP A 69 -17.49 6.43 0.11
N VAL A 70 -17.51 6.46 -1.23
CA VAL A 70 -18.44 7.31 -2.01
C VAL A 70 -19.91 6.92 -1.74
N ARG A 71 -20.23 5.62 -1.73
CA ARG A 71 -21.60 5.16 -1.39
C ARG A 71 -21.98 5.53 0.03
N ALA A 72 -21.07 5.35 0.98
CA ALA A 72 -21.30 5.72 2.37
C ALA A 72 -21.57 7.22 2.54
N TYR A 73 -20.87 8.06 1.76
CA TYR A 73 -21.10 9.50 1.73
C TYR A 73 -22.50 9.85 1.22
N GLN A 74 -22.92 9.24 0.11
CA GLN A 74 -24.26 9.42 -0.44
C GLN A 74 -25.37 8.94 0.51
N ALA A 75 -25.11 7.92 1.32
CA ALA A 75 -26.02 7.39 2.32
C ALA A 75 -26.01 8.17 3.67
N GLY A 76 -25.14 9.17 3.82
CA GLY A 76 -25.01 9.96 5.05
C GLY A 76 -24.34 9.23 6.23
N ASN A 77 -23.64 8.13 5.98
CA ASN A 77 -22.96 7.33 7.01
C ASN A 77 -21.43 7.22 6.77
N TYR A 78 -20.88 8.10 5.95
CA TYR A 78 -19.45 8.16 5.67
C TYR A 78 -18.60 8.31 6.93
N ARG A 79 -17.51 7.56 6.97
CA ARG A 79 -16.46 7.68 7.96
C ARG A 79 -15.15 8.00 7.23
N PRO A 80 -14.40 9.02 7.67
CA PRO A 80 -13.11 9.34 7.07
C PRO A 80 -12.18 8.12 7.01
N THR A 81 -11.58 7.88 5.85
CA THR A 81 -10.47 6.93 5.68
C THR A 81 -9.20 7.51 6.29
N ASP A 82 -8.31 6.65 6.78
CA ASP A 82 -7.00 7.00 7.32
C ASP A 82 -5.87 6.88 6.27
N GLY A 83 -6.23 6.65 5.01
CA GLY A 83 -5.28 6.46 3.91
C GLY A 83 -4.81 5.02 3.72
N SER A 84 -5.20 4.08 4.60
CA SER A 84 -4.77 2.68 4.53
C SER A 84 -5.26 1.93 3.29
N ARG A 85 -6.47 2.28 2.78
CA ARG A 85 -7.10 1.61 1.63
C ARG A 85 -6.84 2.31 0.29
N TYR A 86 -6.72 3.62 0.31
CA TYR A 86 -6.43 4.47 -0.85
C TYR A 86 -5.94 5.84 -0.36
N ALA A 87 -5.15 6.53 -1.18
CA ALA A 87 -4.58 7.82 -0.82
C ALA A 87 -5.65 8.91 -0.62
N THR A 88 -5.50 9.68 0.45
CA THR A 88 -6.36 10.81 0.82
C THR A 88 -5.95 12.10 0.09
N ALA A 89 -6.76 13.16 0.26
CA ALA A 89 -6.39 14.49 -0.23
C ALA A 89 -5.15 15.04 0.49
N GLU A 90 -5.02 14.73 1.78
CA GLU A 90 -3.88 15.08 2.61
C GLU A 90 -2.59 14.38 2.13
N ASP A 91 -2.68 13.10 1.73
CA ASP A 91 -1.57 12.38 1.11
C ASP A 91 -1.14 13.03 -0.22
N GLY A 92 -2.11 13.46 -1.02
CA GLY A 92 -1.87 14.23 -2.25
C GLY A 92 -1.16 15.56 -1.97
N LEU A 93 -1.59 16.30 -0.95
CA LEU A 93 -0.95 17.54 -0.52
C LEU A 93 0.49 17.31 -0.04
N ALA A 94 0.72 16.24 0.73
CA ALA A 94 2.06 15.85 1.17
C ALA A 94 2.98 15.55 -0.02
N GLY A 95 2.48 14.85 -1.05
CA GLY A 95 3.20 14.60 -2.29
C GLY A 95 3.58 15.89 -3.02
N MET A 96 2.64 16.84 -3.14
CA MET A 96 2.91 18.13 -3.78
C MET A 96 3.97 18.95 -3.02
N ARG A 97 3.88 18.99 -1.68
CA ARG A 97 4.90 19.65 -0.84
C ARG A 97 6.27 19.00 -1.01
N PHE A 98 6.33 17.67 -1.04
CA PHE A 98 7.59 16.97 -1.28
C PHE A 98 8.22 17.37 -2.62
N VAL A 99 7.46 17.39 -3.71
CA VAL A 99 7.95 17.80 -5.03
C VAL A 99 8.48 19.24 -4.99
N GLU A 100 7.73 20.17 -4.39
CA GLU A 100 8.15 21.57 -4.25
C GLU A 100 9.48 21.70 -3.48
N LYS A 101 9.61 21.01 -2.33
CA LYS A 101 10.82 21.06 -1.50
C LYS A 101 12.01 20.37 -2.16
N ALA A 102 11.81 19.25 -2.84
CA ALA A 102 12.87 18.58 -3.61
C ALA A 102 13.41 19.49 -4.73
N VAL A 103 12.53 20.18 -5.45
CA VAL A 103 12.93 21.15 -6.49
C VAL A 103 13.65 22.35 -5.89
N THR A 104 13.19 22.86 -4.74
CA THR A 104 13.82 23.98 -4.02
C THR A 104 15.23 23.60 -3.56
N SER A 105 15.39 22.44 -2.91
CA SER A 105 16.68 21.87 -2.52
C SER A 105 17.62 21.76 -3.72
N SER A 106 17.16 21.21 -4.84
CA SER A 106 17.97 21.07 -6.05
C SER A 106 18.47 22.41 -6.60
N LYS A 107 17.67 23.47 -6.53
CA LYS A 107 18.06 24.82 -6.98
C LYS A 107 19.03 25.50 -6.01
N ASN A 108 18.98 25.12 -4.74
CA ASN A 108 19.79 25.67 -3.66
C ASN A 108 21.04 24.83 -3.37
N GLY A 109 21.51 24.02 -4.33
CA GLY A 109 22.73 23.21 -4.16
C GLY A 109 22.55 22.05 -3.18
N GLN A 110 21.41 21.35 -3.28
CA GLN A 110 21.06 20.21 -2.42
C GLN A 110 20.95 20.56 -0.93
N SER A 111 20.44 21.76 -0.62
CA SER A 111 20.18 22.18 0.75
C SER A 111 19.10 21.33 1.42
N TRP A 112 19.16 21.24 2.75
CA TRP A 112 18.06 20.71 3.54
C TRP A 112 16.89 21.70 3.52
N GLU A 113 15.69 21.20 3.22
CA GLU A 113 14.45 21.98 3.19
C GLU A 113 13.48 21.43 4.25
N LEU A 114 12.78 22.32 4.96
CA LEU A 114 11.75 21.91 5.92
C LEU A 114 10.48 21.49 5.16
N LEU A 115 9.98 20.28 5.46
CA LEU A 115 8.75 19.68 4.94
C LEU A 115 7.51 20.10 5.75
#